data_AF-A0A7V5VNX2-F1
#
_entry.id   AF-A0A7V5VNX2-F1
#
_cell.length_a   1.000
_cell.length_b   1.000
_cell.length_c   1.000
_cell.angle_alpha   90.00
_cell.angle_beta   90.00
_cell.angle_gamma   90.00
#
_symmetry.space_group_name_H-M   'P 1'
#
loop_
_entity.id
_entity.type
_entity.pdbx_description
1 polymer ?
#
loop_
_entity_poly.entity_id
_entity_poly.type
_entity_poly.pdbx_seq_one_letter_code
_entity_poly.pdbx_strand_id
1 'polypeptide(L)'
;MAFFERPRKYYQFYAQVHFLTCETCLSHHGEISEDPQYKPPLHPDCRCHLLEFPPSQLEHYQEQAERMKLRAQQELLRRKLWKEAVESLNGADPSHAEALFCQAAQVEFYLEEVEQFCAEKKELLEKNPELRARLQKLFIRFYRMKFSLDKYRAMPPKLILAWETQGIERIKELLP
;
A
#
# COMPACT_ATOMS: atom_id res chain seq x y z
N MET A 1 -21.34 -18.75 38.89
CA MET A 1 -21.46 -18.56 37.43
C MET A 1 -21.28 -17.08 37.16
N ALA A 2 -20.14 -16.68 36.60
CA ALA A 2 -19.93 -15.29 36.23
C ALA A 2 -20.83 -14.97 35.02
N PHE A 3 -21.80 -14.08 35.21
CA PHE A 3 -22.48 -13.44 34.10
C PHE A 3 -21.46 -12.52 33.44
N PHE A 4 -20.88 -12.94 32.31
CA PHE A 4 -20.11 -12.03 31.48
C PHE A 4 -21.08 -10.97 30.97
N GLU A 5 -21.02 -9.77 31.54
CA GLU A 5 -21.71 -8.61 30.99
C GLU A 5 -21.27 -8.45 29.54
N ARG A 6 -22.22 -8.50 28.60
CA ARG A 6 -21.88 -8.27 27.20
C ARG A 6 -21.34 -6.85 27.05
N PRO A 7 -20.23 -6.66 26.32
CA PRO A 7 -19.66 -5.33 26.10
C PRO A 7 -20.69 -4.41 25.45
N ARG A 8 -20.75 -3.15 25.89
CA ARG A 8 -21.69 -2.15 25.35
C ARG A 8 -21.29 -1.68 23.95
N LYS A 9 -20.02 -1.81 23.60
CA LYS A 9 -19.42 -1.46 22.32
C LYS A 9 -18.14 -2.24 22.10
N TYR A 10 -17.77 -2.36 20.83
CA TYR A 10 -16.50 -2.88 20.38
C TYR A 10 -15.73 -1.80 19.63
N TYR A 11 -14.44 -2.05 19.43
CA TYR A 11 -13.51 -1.16 18.78
C TYR A 11 -12.77 -1.92 17.70
N GLN A 12 -12.77 -1.43 16.47
CA GLN A 12 -11.94 -1.96 15.40
C GLN A 12 -10.76 -1.04 15.14
N PHE A 13 -9.55 -1.61 15.11
CA PHE A 13 -8.35 -0.88 14.73
C PHE A 13 -8.28 -0.70 13.22
N TYR A 14 -8.27 0.55 12.79
CA TYR A 14 -8.18 0.92 11.39
C TYR A 14 -6.86 1.64 11.12
N ALA A 15 -6.17 1.23 10.06
CA ALA A 15 -5.01 1.92 9.53
C ALA A 15 -5.25 2.08 8.02
N GLN A 16 -4.93 3.25 7.47
CA GLN A 16 -4.97 3.42 6.03
C GLN A 16 -3.92 2.50 5.39
N VAL A 17 -4.33 1.51 4.61
CA VAL A 17 -3.39 0.63 3.88
C VAL A 17 -2.73 1.42 2.76
N HIS A 18 -1.48 1.80 2.99
CA HIS A 18 -0.68 2.68 2.14
C HIS A 18 0.80 2.49 2.45
N PHE A 19 1.74 2.70 1.49
CA PHE A 19 3.16 2.42 1.71
C PHE A 19 3.83 3.23 2.85
N LEU A 20 3.28 4.40 3.18
CA LEU A 20 3.75 5.25 4.29
C LEU A 20 3.25 4.82 5.68
N THR A 21 2.27 3.92 5.78
CA THR A 21 1.74 3.47 7.07
C THR A 21 2.73 2.53 7.73
N CYS A 22 3.10 2.74 8.99
CA CYS A 22 4.10 1.87 9.64
C CYS A 22 3.63 0.41 9.74
N GLU A 23 4.58 -0.53 9.76
CA GLU A 23 4.28 -1.97 9.78
C GLU A 23 3.49 -2.38 11.03
N THR A 24 3.78 -1.78 12.18
CA THR A 24 3.05 -2.00 13.43
C THR A 24 1.57 -1.63 13.29
N CYS A 25 1.22 -0.50 12.65
CA CYS A 25 -0.19 -0.18 12.44
C CYS A 25 -0.85 -1.11 11.41
N LEU A 26 -0.10 -1.58 10.41
CA LEU A 26 -0.64 -2.58 9.49
C LEU A 26 -0.84 -3.95 10.15
N SER A 27 0.01 -4.37 11.09
CA SER A 27 -0.14 -5.64 11.79
C SER A 27 -1.39 -5.70 12.66
N HIS A 28 -1.81 -4.56 13.21
CA HIS A 28 -3.03 -4.44 13.99
C HIS A 28 -4.28 -4.10 13.15
N HIS A 29 -4.14 -3.91 11.84
CA HIS A 29 -5.26 -3.52 10.98
C HIS A 29 -6.37 -4.58 10.97
N GLY A 30 -7.57 -4.19 11.42
CA GLY A 30 -8.74 -5.06 11.51
C GLY A 30 -8.91 -5.74 12.87
N GLU A 31 -7.99 -5.60 13.82
CA GLU A 31 -8.17 -6.14 15.17
C GLU A 31 -9.41 -5.54 15.85
N ILE A 32 -10.16 -6.39 16.56
CA ILE A 32 -11.36 -5.99 17.30
C ILE A 32 -11.10 -6.18 18.80
N SER A 33 -11.38 -5.16 19.60
CA SER A 33 -11.26 -5.18 21.06
C SER A 33 -12.57 -4.79 21.74
N GLU A 34 -12.80 -5.33 22.93
CA GLU A 34 -13.87 -4.92 23.85
C GLU A 34 -13.43 -3.73 24.73
N ASP A 35 -12.13 -3.58 24.94
CA ASP A 35 -11.54 -2.56 25.79
C ASP A 35 -10.83 -1.49 24.94
N PRO A 36 -11.24 -0.21 25.02
CA PRO A 36 -10.53 0.86 24.36
C PRO A 36 -9.13 1.09 24.91
N GLN A 37 -8.74 0.55 26.07
CA GLN A 37 -7.39 0.74 26.63
C GLN A 37 -6.38 -0.27 26.06
N TYR A 38 -6.85 -1.39 25.50
CA TYR A 38 -6.04 -2.40 24.79
C TYR A 38 -5.72 -1.96 23.35
N LYS A 39 -5.27 -0.71 23.18
CA LYS A 39 -4.86 -0.19 21.88
C LYS A 39 -3.41 -0.59 21.59
N PRO A 40 -3.06 -0.98 20.36
CA PRO A 40 -1.73 -0.65 19.86
C PRO A 40 -1.52 0.86 20.02
N PRO A 41 -0.33 1.34 20.40
CA PRO A 41 -0.10 2.77 20.53
C PRO A 41 -0.47 3.45 19.21
N LEU A 42 -1.41 4.39 19.26
CA LEU A 42 -1.70 5.25 18.11
C LEU A 42 -0.44 6.07 17.87
N HIS A 43 0.24 5.80 16.76
CA HIS A 43 1.45 6.54 16.41
C HIS A 43 1.04 7.95 15.96
N PRO A 44 1.57 9.01 16.60
CA PRO A 44 1.14 10.41 16.36
C PRO A 44 1.19 10.82 14.88
N ASP A 45 2.13 10.26 14.12
CA ASP A 45 2.35 10.57 12.71
C ASP A 45 1.82 9.50 11.75
N CYS A 46 1.06 8.52 12.27
CA CYS A 46 0.52 7.43 11.46
C CYS A 46 -0.97 7.59 11.17
N ARG A 47 -1.40 7.02 10.05
CA ARG A 47 -2.78 7.09 9.56
C ARG A 47 -3.67 6.01 10.19
N CYS A 48 -3.63 5.88 11.52
CA CYS A 48 -4.41 4.90 12.28
C CYS A 48 -5.42 5.54 13.22
N HIS A 49 -6.58 4.89 13.41
CA HIS A 49 -7.64 5.31 14.31
C HIS A 49 -8.48 4.10 14.77
N LEU A 50 -9.34 4.33 15.75
CA LEU A 50 -10.31 3.33 16.23
C LEU A 50 -11.70 3.65 15.71
N LEU A 51 -12.38 2.62 15.21
CA LEU A 51 -13.78 2.67 14.83
C LEU A 51 -14.60 2.05 15.95
N GLU A 52 -15.47 2.83 16.59
CA GLU A 52 -16.42 2.31 17.57
C GLU A 52 -17.65 1.72 16.87
N PHE A 53 -18.12 0.55 17.29
CA PHE A 53 -19.33 -0.07 16.73
C PHE A 53 -20.15 -0.86 17.77
N PRO A 54 -21.47 -0.99 17.58
CA PRO A 54 -22.34 -1.68 18.53
C PRO A 54 -22.24 -3.21 18.42
N PRO A 55 -22.54 -3.97 19.50
CA PRO A 55 -22.50 -5.43 19.49
C PRO A 55 -23.37 -6.11 18.42
N SER A 56 -24.46 -5.47 18.00
CA SER A 56 -25.34 -5.97 16.94
C SER A 56 -24.66 -6.07 15.57
N GLN A 57 -23.51 -5.41 15.37
CA GLN A 57 -22.76 -5.41 14.12
C GLN A 57 -21.48 -6.27 14.20
N LEU A 58 -21.30 -7.07 15.25
CA LEU A 58 -20.05 -7.81 15.47
C LEU A 58 -19.69 -8.73 14.30
N GLU A 59 -20.64 -9.51 13.79
CA GLU A 59 -20.41 -10.41 12.65
C GLU A 59 -19.94 -9.65 11.40
N HIS A 60 -20.61 -8.54 11.07
CA HIS A 60 -20.22 -7.67 9.96
C HIS A 60 -18.79 -7.14 10.09
N TYR A 61 -18.42 -6.68 11.30
CA TYR A 61 -17.08 -6.16 11.56
C TYR A 61 -16.02 -7.25 11.57
N GLN A 62 -16.35 -8.48 11.97
CA GLN A 62 -15.45 -9.64 11.87
C GLN A 62 -15.15 -9.99 10.41
N GLU A 63 -16.15 -10.02 9.53
CA GLU A 63 -15.90 -10.22 8.10
C GLU A 63 -15.08 -9.07 7.49
N GLN A 64 -15.35 -7.84 7.91
CA GLN A 64 -14.57 -6.67 7.52
C GLN A 64 -13.12 -6.76 8.01
N ALA A 65 -12.91 -7.22 9.25
CA ALA A 65 -11.60 -7.41 9.84
C ALA A 65 -10.74 -8.36 9.01
N GLU A 66 -11.29 -9.47 8.54
CA GLU A 66 -10.54 -10.41 7.70
C GLU A 66 -10.10 -9.79 6.37
N ARG A 67 -10.99 -9.00 5.73
CA ARG A 67 -10.62 -8.25 4.51
C ARG A 67 -9.55 -7.19 4.78
N MET A 68 -9.61 -6.53 5.93
CA MET A 68 -8.63 -5.53 6.37
C MET A 68 -7.26 -6.17 6.58
N LYS A 69 -7.20 -7.26 7.37
CA LYS A 69 -5.95 -8.02 7.61
C LYS A 69 -5.32 -8.49 6.30
N LEU A 70 -6.12 -9.05 5.40
CA LEU A 70 -5.63 -9.50 4.08
C LEU A 70 -4.99 -8.36 3.29
N ARG A 71 -5.65 -7.19 3.23
CA ARG A 71 -5.10 -6.02 2.53
C ARG A 71 -3.81 -5.50 3.16
N ALA A 72 -3.73 -5.50 4.49
CA ALA A 72 -2.50 -5.12 5.19
C ALA A 72 -1.35 -6.08 4.88
N GLN A 73 -1.61 -7.39 4.89
CA GLN A 73 -0.62 -8.42 4.54
C GLN A 73 -0.15 -8.27 3.08
N GLN A 74 -1.07 -8.01 2.15
CA GLN A 74 -0.75 -7.77 0.75
C GLN A 74 0.16 -6.54 0.58
N GLU A 75 -0.13 -5.44 1.27
CA GLU A 75 0.71 -4.23 1.24
C GLU A 75 2.10 -4.49 1.85
N LEU A 76 2.21 -5.25 2.94
CA LEU A 76 3.49 -5.62 3.53
C LEU A 76 4.32 -6.48 2.56
N LEU A 77 3.69 -7.46 1.92
CA LEU A 77 4.33 -8.27 0.87
C LEU A 77 4.79 -7.40 -0.31
N ARG A 78 3.93 -6.48 -0.76
CA ARG A 78 4.26 -5.54 -1.84
C ARG A 78 5.51 -4.72 -1.52
N ARG A 79 5.62 -4.18 -0.29
CA ARG A 79 6.81 -3.44 0.14
C ARG A 79 8.06 -4.28 0.15
N LYS A 80 7.95 -5.53 0.62
CA LYS A 80 9.06 -6.48 0.59
C LYS A 80 9.55 -6.69 -0.85
N LEU A 81 8.62 -6.97 -1.77
CA LEU A 81 8.92 -7.14 -3.20
C LEU A 81 9.55 -5.88 -3.81
N TRP A 82 9.02 -4.70 -3.49
CA TRP A 82 9.56 -3.41 -3.95
C TRP A 82 10.99 -3.20 -3.46
N LYS A 83 11.24 -3.42 -2.16
CA LYS A 83 12.57 -3.27 -1.56
C LYS A 83 13.57 -4.24 -2.19
N GLU A 84 13.19 -5.51 -2.33
CA GLU A 84 14.02 -6.53 -2.98
C GLU A 84 14.31 -6.17 -4.46
N ALA A 85 13.33 -5.61 -5.17
CA ALA A 85 13.51 -5.15 -6.55
C ALA A 85 14.56 -4.03 -6.63
N VAL A 86 14.46 -3.03 -5.73
CA VAL A 86 15.39 -1.90 -5.65
C VAL A 86 16.81 -2.35 -5.29
N GLU A 87 16.95 -3.29 -4.36
CA GLU A 87 18.24 -3.86 -3.97
C GLU A 87 18.88 -4.66 -5.12
N SER A 88 18.05 -5.35 -5.92
CA SER A 88 18.48 -6.16 -7.05
C SER A 88 18.90 -5.34 -8.29
N LEU A 89 18.65 -4.03 -8.33
CA LEU A 89 19.03 -3.17 -9.47
C LEU A 89 20.54 -3.12 -9.72
N ASN A 90 21.36 -3.37 -8.69
CA ASN A 90 22.82 -3.41 -8.81
C ASN A 90 23.36 -4.79 -9.22
N GLY A 91 22.48 -5.78 -9.39
CA GLY A 91 22.85 -7.15 -9.73
C GLY A 91 23.13 -7.37 -11.22
N ALA A 92 23.66 -8.55 -11.55
CA ALA A 92 23.95 -8.96 -12.92
C ALA A 92 22.70 -9.37 -13.74
N ASP A 93 21.54 -9.54 -13.09
CA ASP A 93 20.28 -9.91 -13.75
C ASP A 93 19.19 -8.84 -13.58
N PRO A 94 19.08 -7.90 -14.53
CA PRO A 94 18.01 -6.91 -14.57
C PRO A 94 16.60 -7.52 -14.61
N SER A 95 16.44 -8.71 -15.20
CA SER A 95 15.14 -9.34 -15.39
C SER A 95 14.51 -9.73 -14.05
N HIS A 96 15.34 -10.11 -13.08
CA HIS A 96 14.91 -10.42 -11.72
C HIS A 96 14.27 -9.21 -11.03
N ALA A 97 14.93 -8.05 -11.08
CA ALA A 97 14.39 -6.82 -10.50
C ALA A 97 13.06 -6.41 -11.16
N GLU A 98 12.97 -6.52 -12.49
CA GLU A 98 11.75 -6.21 -13.23
C GLU A 98 10.60 -7.16 -12.85
N ALA A 99 10.87 -8.45 -12.64
CA ALA A 99 9.89 -9.42 -12.18
C ALA A 99 9.38 -9.12 -10.76
N LEU A 100 10.26 -8.67 -9.86
CA LEU A 100 9.87 -8.25 -8.50
C LEU A 100 9.01 -6.99 -8.52
N PHE A 101 9.38 -5.97 -9.32
CA PHE A 101 8.55 -4.79 -9.49
C PHE A 101 7.18 -5.13 -10.08
N CYS A 102 7.12 -6.07 -11.03
CA CYS A 102 5.85 -6.52 -11.61
C CYS A 102 4.94 -7.18 -10.56
N GLN A 103 5.50 -8.03 -9.70
CA GLN A 103 4.73 -8.64 -8.61
C GLN A 103 4.23 -7.61 -7.60
N ALA A 104 5.06 -6.62 -7.25
CA ALA A 104 4.64 -5.52 -6.38
C ALA A 104 3.49 -4.70 -7.01
N ALA A 105 3.63 -4.32 -8.28
CA ALA A 105 2.63 -3.51 -8.99
C ALA A 105 1.26 -4.20 -9.17
N GLN A 106 1.20 -5.54 -9.13
CA GLN A 106 -0.06 -6.28 -9.14
C GLN A 106 -0.88 -6.09 -7.86
N VAL A 107 -0.24 -5.73 -6.75
CA VAL A 107 -0.93 -5.41 -5.49
C VAL A 107 -1.36 -3.94 -5.51
N GLU A 108 -0.40 -3.02 -5.69
CA GLU A 108 -0.64 -1.58 -5.84
C GLU A 108 0.58 -0.89 -6.43
N PHE A 109 0.40 0.28 -7.05
CA PHE A 109 1.47 1.12 -7.56
C PHE A 109 1.32 2.58 -7.13
N TYR A 110 2.21 3.03 -6.25
CA TYR A 110 2.21 4.39 -5.70
C TYR A 110 3.21 5.27 -6.45
N LEU A 111 2.78 6.45 -6.90
CA LEU A 111 3.65 7.38 -7.61
C LEU A 111 4.67 8.00 -6.66
N GLU A 112 4.24 8.27 -5.43
CA GLU A 112 5.03 8.86 -4.37
C GLU A 112 6.19 7.94 -3.95
N GLU A 113 6.00 6.61 -4.04
CA GLU A 113 7.07 5.64 -3.81
C GLU A 113 8.09 5.63 -4.96
N VAL A 114 7.65 5.87 -6.21
CA VAL A 114 8.55 6.09 -7.36
C VAL A 114 9.35 7.37 -7.19
N GLU A 115 8.73 8.45 -6.70
CA GLU A 115 9.41 9.71 -6.41
C GLU A 115 10.51 9.52 -5.36
N GLN A 116 10.18 8.86 -4.25
CA GLN A 116 11.15 8.51 -3.21
C GLN A 116 12.29 7.66 -3.78
N PHE A 117 11.97 6.61 -4.53
CA PHE A 117 12.97 5.76 -5.20
C PHE A 117 13.91 6.55 -6.10
N CYS A 118 13.38 7.45 -6.96
CA CYS A 118 14.19 8.23 -7.88
C CYS A 118 15.10 9.22 -7.15
N ALA A 119 14.65 9.77 -6.02
CA ALA A 119 15.47 10.62 -5.17
C ALA A 119 16.59 9.82 -4.49
N GLU A 120 16.28 8.66 -3.91
CA GLU A 120 17.25 7.80 -3.21
C GLU A 120 18.29 7.16 -4.14
N LYS A 121 17.91 6.83 -5.38
CA LYS A 121 18.76 6.17 -6.38
C LYS A 121 19.24 7.10 -7.48
N LYS A 122 19.20 8.41 -7.27
CA LYS A 122 19.55 9.43 -8.26
C LYS A 122 20.88 9.14 -8.97
N GLU A 123 21.96 8.91 -8.21
CA GLU A 123 23.28 8.65 -8.80
C GLU A 123 23.33 7.39 -9.66
N LEU A 124 22.62 6.33 -9.25
CA LEU A 124 22.54 5.08 -10.00
C LEU A 124 21.84 5.29 -11.34
N LEU A 125 20.73 6.05 -11.32
CA LEU A 125 19.91 6.34 -12.50
C LEU A 125 20.62 7.31 -13.46
N GLU A 126 21.41 8.25 -12.95
CA GLU A 126 22.23 9.16 -13.77
C GLU A 126 23.35 8.43 -14.49
N LYS A 127 24.01 7.47 -13.83
CA LYS A 127 25.11 6.68 -14.40
C LYS A 127 24.62 5.61 -15.39
N ASN A 128 23.35 5.24 -15.36
CA ASN A 128 22.79 4.15 -16.19
C ASN A 128 21.55 4.60 -16.98
N PRO A 129 21.72 5.32 -18.10
CA PRO A 129 20.60 5.78 -18.94
C PRO A 129 19.72 4.65 -19.47
N GLU A 130 20.31 3.49 -19.77
CA GLU A 130 19.56 2.31 -20.22
C GLU A 130 18.61 1.79 -19.15
N LEU A 131 19.08 1.66 -17.90
CA LEU A 131 18.25 1.28 -16.76
C LEU A 131 17.12 2.28 -16.56
N ARG A 132 17.42 3.57 -16.64
CA ARG A 132 16.44 4.65 -16.50
C ARG A 132 15.32 4.52 -17.56
N ALA A 133 15.68 4.31 -18.82
CA ALA A 133 14.72 4.12 -19.91
C ALA A 133 13.87 2.84 -19.73
N ARG A 134 14.45 1.74 -19.23
CA ARG A 134 13.70 0.51 -18.93
C ARG A 134 12.69 0.75 -17.80
N LEU A 135 13.14 1.33 -16.69
CA LEU A 135 12.28 1.65 -15.54
C LEU A 135 11.17 2.63 -15.91
N GLN A 136 11.44 3.65 -16.72
CA GLN A 136 10.42 4.59 -17.20
C GLN A 136 9.29 3.85 -17.93
N LYS A 137 9.64 2.99 -18.91
CA LYS A 137 8.65 2.20 -19.65
C LYS A 137 7.85 1.27 -18.73
N LEU A 138 8.53 0.64 -17.78
CA LEU A 138 7.94 -0.30 -16.86
C LEU A 138 6.98 0.39 -15.88
N PHE A 139 7.39 1.49 -15.27
CA PHE A 139 6.58 2.26 -14.32
C PHE A 139 5.38 2.93 -14.99
N ILE A 140 5.51 3.43 -16.22
CA ILE A 140 4.37 3.90 -17.01
C ILE A 140 3.35 2.77 -17.20
N ARG A 141 3.81 1.57 -17.56
CA ARG A 141 2.92 0.41 -17.73
C ARG A 141 2.19 0.08 -16.42
N PHE A 142 2.90 0.03 -15.30
CA PHE A 142 2.29 -0.26 -14.00
C PHE A 142 1.31 0.82 -13.55
N TYR A 143 1.66 2.09 -13.75
CA TYR A 143 0.78 3.21 -13.41
C TYR A 143 -0.52 3.18 -14.21
N ARG A 144 -0.51 2.71 -15.46
CA ARG A 144 -1.75 2.45 -16.22
C ARG A 144 -2.55 1.30 -15.64
N MET A 145 -1.87 0.19 -15.34
CA MET A 145 -2.50 -1.03 -14.84
C MET A 145 -3.16 -0.84 -13.46
N LYS A 146 -2.66 0.07 -12.62
CA LYS A 146 -3.23 0.33 -11.29
C LYS A 146 -4.74 0.61 -11.34
N PHE A 147 -5.20 1.32 -12.38
CA PHE A 147 -6.61 1.71 -12.50
C PHE A 147 -7.54 0.54 -12.90
N SER A 148 -6.98 -0.62 -13.25
CA SER A 148 -7.74 -1.87 -13.43
C SER A 148 -8.03 -2.59 -12.11
N LEU A 149 -7.40 -2.18 -11.00
CA LEU A 149 -7.67 -2.78 -9.68
C LEU A 149 -9.07 -2.42 -9.20
N ASP A 150 -9.72 -3.36 -8.50
CA ASP A 150 -11.12 -3.28 -8.11
C ASP A 150 -11.50 -2.00 -7.35
N LYS A 151 -10.59 -1.48 -6.54
CA LYS A 151 -10.83 -0.26 -5.74
C LYS A 151 -11.00 1.01 -6.59
N TYR A 152 -10.55 0.99 -7.84
CA TYR A 152 -10.65 2.13 -8.75
C TYR A 152 -11.86 2.00 -9.70
N ARG A 153 -12.58 0.87 -9.72
CA ARG A 153 -13.73 0.63 -10.62
C ARG A 153 -14.86 1.64 -10.44
N ALA A 154 -15.05 2.15 -9.23
CA ALA A 154 -16.10 3.14 -8.93
C ALA A 154 -15.74 4.56 -9.42
N MET A 155 -14.52 4.79 -9.90
CA MET A 155 -14.08 6.13 -10.29
C MET A 155 -14.53 6.50 -11.70
N PRO A 156 -14.91 7.77 -11.94
CA PRO A 156 -15.30 8.23 -13.27
C PRO A 156 -14.15 8.09 -14.28
N PRO A 157 -14.42 7.61 -15.52
CA PRO A 157 -13.37 7.43 -16.54
C PRO A 157 -12.59 8.71 -16.87
N LYS A 158 -13.26 9.88 -16.86
CA LYS A 158 -12.60 11.18 -17.09
C LYS A 158 -11.57 11.51 -15.99
N LEU A 159 -11.85 11.13 -14.75
CA LEU A 159 -10.95 11.34 -13.63
C LEU A 159 -9.75 10.40 -13.73
N ILE A 160 -9.99 9.13 -14.06
CA ILE A 160 -8.92 8.15 -14.32
C ILE A 160 -7.98 8.67 -15.41
N LEU A 161 -8.52 9.13 -16.53
CA LEU A 161 -7.72 9.66 -17.64
C LEU A 161 -6.86 10.85 -17.19
N ALA A 162 -7.44 11.80 -16.45
CA ALA A 162 -6.70 12.96 -15.95
C ALA A 162 -5.54 12.55 -15.02
N TRP A 163 -5.78 11.63 -14.08
CA TRP A 163 -4.76 11.12 -13.17
C TRP A 163 -3.70 10.27 -13.88
N GLU A 164 -4.09 9.48 -14.88
CA GLU A 164 -3.18 8.71 -15.72
C GLU A 164 -2.24 9.65 -16.47
N THR A 165 -2.76 10.68 -17.16
CA THR A 165 -1.96 11.66 -17.88
C THR A 165 -0.96 12.34 -16.97
N GLN A 166 -1.43 12.89 -15.84
CA GLN A 166 -0.57 13.59 -14.88
C GLN A 166 0.51 12.67 -14.30
N GLY A 167 0.15 11.45 -13.91
CA GLY A 167 1.13 10.52 -13.33
C GLY A 167 2.15 10.02 -14.35
N ILE A 168 1.75 9.80 -15.60
CA ILE A 168 2.68 9.43 -16.67
C ILE A 168 3.66 10.56 -16.97
N GLU A 169 3.19 11.81 -17.04
CA GLU A 169 4.05 12.97 -17.19
C GLU A 169 5.06 13.05 -16.05
N ARG A 170 4.59 12.86 -14.81
CA ARG A 170 5.47 12.84 -13.65
C ARG A 170 6.53 11.73 -13.70
N ILE A 171 6.17 10.53 -14.12
CA ILE A 171 7.13 9.42 -14.28
C ILE A 171 8.19 9.76 -15.34
N LYS A 172 7.80 10.41 -16.45
CA LYS A 172 8.74 10.86 -17.48
C LYS A 172 9.71 11.91 -16.96
N GLU A 173 9.24 12.85 -16.14
CA GLU A 173 10.10 13.86 -15.50
C GLU A 173 11.11 13.24 -14.54
N LEU A 174 10.70 12.23 -13.77
CA LEU A 174 11.56 11.55 -12.79
C LEU A 174 12.64 10.69 -13.46
N LEU A 175 12.34 10.15 -14.64
CA LEU A 175 13.19 9.21 -15.37
C LEU A 175 13.37 9.66 -16.83
N PRO A 176 14.01 10.81 -17.11
CA PRO A 176 14.01 11.44 -18.44
C PRO A 176 14.76 10.68 -19.53
#